data_AF-A0A9P3MGJ7-F1
#
_entry.id   AF-A0A9P3MGJ7-F1
#
_cell.length_a   1.000
_cell.length_b   1.000
_cell.length_c   1.000
_cell.angle_alpha   90.00
_cell.angle_beta   90.00
_cell.angle_gamma   90.00
#
_symmetry.space_group_name_H-M   'P 1'
#
loop_
_entity.id
_entity.type
_entity.pdbx_description
1 polymer ?
#
loop_
_entity_poly.entity_id
_entity_poly.type
_entity_poly.pdbx_seq_one_letter_code
_entity_poly.pdbx_strand_id
1 'polypeptide(L)'
;MLDMHGCSLSGPIPATIGLVKKLSFFAVSSNKLSGSIPRQVANLTNLYFLDITDNQISGPVPVQPGFDTCTNIAHLCVPLLVVR
;
A
#
# COMPACT_ATOMS: atom_id res chain seq x y z
N MET A 1 0.84 -12.16 -4.42
CA MET A 1 1.70 -11.65 -3.35
C MET A 1 2.89 -10.98 -3.98
N LEU A 2 3.26 -9.78 -3.52
CA LEU A 2 4.47 -9.07 -3.89
C LEU A 2 5.16 -8.63 -2.60
N ASP A 3 6.37 -9.12 -2.38
CA ASP A 3 7.20 -8.81 -1.21
C ASP A 3 8.59 -8.42 -1.70
N MET A 4 9.00 -7.20 -1.41
CA MET A 4 10.29 -6.62 -1.79
C MET A 4 10.86 -5.78 -0.65
N HIS A 5 10.82 -6.30 0.57
CA HIS A 5 11.43 -5.66 1.73
C HIS A 5 12.95 -5.47 1.54
N GLY A 6 13.49 -4.29 1.88
CA GLY A 6 14.95 -4.07 1.90
C GLY A 6 15.65 -4.08 0.53
N CYS A 7 14.91 -4.01 -0.58
CA CYS A 7 15.46 -4.16 -1.93
C CYS A 7 16.10 -2.88 -2.51
N SER A 8 16.30 -1.83 -1.71
CA SER A 8 16.79 -0.51 -2.16
C SER A 8 16.00 0.11 -3.32
N LEU A 9 14.72 -0.24 -3.46
CA LEU A 9 13.83 0.32 -4.49
C LEU A 9 13.71 1.83 -4.32
N SER A 10 13.69 2.58 -5.41
CA SER A 10 13.63 4.05 -5.39
C SER A 10 12.64 4.60 -6.40
N GLY A 11 12.19 5.84 -6.17
CA GLY A 11 11.20 6.50 -7.02
C GLY A 11 9.75 6.21 -6.60
N PRO A 12 8.76 6.65 -7.38
CA PRO A 12 7.36 6.52 -7.00
C PRO A 12 6.79 5.12 -7.22
N ILE A 13 5.78 4.77 -6.43
CA ILE A 13 4.94 3.60 -6.72
C ILE A 13 4.24 3.85 -8.06
N PRO A 14 4.42 2.99 -9.08
CA PRO A 14 3.86 3.22 -10.40
C PRO A 14 2.34 3.04 -10.37
N ALA A 15 1.62 3.93 -11.07
CA ALA A 15 0.16 3.86 -11.21
C ALA A 15 -0.34 2.53 -11.83
N THR A 16 0.53 1.84 -12.56
CA THR A 16 0.25 0.52 -13.16
C THR A 16 0.03 -0.57 -12.12
N ILE A 17 0.38 -0.36 -10.84
CA ILE A 17 0.09 -1.31 -9.76
C ILE A 17 -1.41 -1.66 -9.72
N GLY A 18 -2.29 -0.69 -10.01
CA GLY A 18 -3.74 -0.90 -10.04
C GLY A 18 -4.26 -1.82 -11.15
N LEU A 19 -3.40 -2.26 -12.08
CA LEU A 19 -3.72 -3.28 -13.08
C LEU A 19 -3.59 -4.69 -12.52
N VAL A 20 -2.84 -4.88 -11.43
CA VAL A 20 -2.59 -6.19 -10.82
C VAL A 20 -3.76 -6.56 -9.89
N LYS A 21 -4.95 -6.77 -10.47
CA LYS A 21 -6.20 -7.02 -9.71
C LYS A 21 -6.15 -8.22 -8.75
N LYS A 22 -5.27 -9.17 -9.02
CA LYS A 22 -5.06 -10.37 -8.18
C LYS A 22 -4.10 -10.13 -7.01
N LEU A 23 -3.54 -8.92 -6.89
CA LEU A 23 -2.61 -8.60 -5.82
C LEU A 23 -3.36 -8.54 -4.49
N SER A 24 -3.03 -9.46 -3.61
CA SER A 24 -3.67 -9.61 -2.31
C SER A 24 -2.78 -9.16 -1.13
N PHE A 25 -1.47 -9.18 -1.35
CA PHE A 25 -0.44 -8.83 -0.40
C PHE A 25 0.61 -7.98 -1.12
N PHE A 26 0.90 -6.80 -0.60
CA PHE A 26 1.91 -5.89 -1.11
C PHE A 26 2.79 -5.37 0.03
N ALA A 27 4.01 -5.88 0.15
CA ALA A 27 5.00 -5.41 1.13
C ALA A 27 6.24 -4.87 0.40
N VAL A 28 6.55 -3.60 0.64
CA VAL A 28 7.72 -2.90 0.08
C VAL A 28 8.38 -2.03 1.14
N SER A 29 8.34 -2.46 2.40
CA SER A 29 8.94 -1.74 3.50
C SER A 29 10.46 -1.67 3.42
N SER A 30 11.04 -0.70 4.12
CA SER A 30 12.50 -0.45 4.17
C SER A 30 13.14 -0.29 2.79
N ASN A 31 12.53 0.57 1.98
CA ASN A 31 13.03 0.98 0.67
C ASN A 31 13.23 2.52 0.63
N LYS A 32 13.54 3.05 -0.56
CA LYS A 32 13.71 4.48 -0.83
C LYS A 32 12.60 5.00 -1.74
N LEU A 33 11.41 4.40 -1.69
CA LEU A 33 10.27 4.84 -2.51
C LEU A 33 9.83 6.23 -2.05
N SER A 34 9.42 7.08 -2.98
CA SER A 34 9.10 8.49 -2.72
C SER A 34 7.85 8.97 -3.46
N GLY A 35 7.35 10.16 -3.13
CA GLY A 35 6.10 10.69 -3.71
C GLY A 35 4.86 10.10 -3.04
N SER A 36 3.71 10.14 -3.72
CA SER A 36 2.43 9.71 -3.15
C SER A 36 1.99 8.33 -3.58
N ILE A 37 1.10 7.72 -2.78
CA ILE A 37 0.44 6.48 -3.16
C ILE A 37 -0.51 6.79 -4.32
N PRO A 38 -0.36 6.14 -5.49
CA PRO A 38 -1.21 6.42 -6.63
C PRO A 38 -2.66 6.02 -6.34
N ARG A 39 -3.63 6.84 -6.76
CA ARG A 39 -5.07 6.54 -6.59
C ARG A 39 -5.48 5.19 -7.18
N GLN A 40 -4.69 4.65 -8.11
CA GLN A 40 -4.86 3.33 -8.70
C GLN A 40 -4.62 2.18 -7.70
N VAL A 41 -4.10 2.43 -6.50
CA VAL A 41 -4.14 1.44 -5.41
C VAL A 41 -5.58 1.11 -5.01
N ALA A 42 -6.52 2.05 -5.15
CA ALA A 42 -7.96 1.85 -4.96
C ALA A 42 -8.56 0.78 -5.90
N ASN A 43 -7.83 0.45 -6.96
CA ASN A 43 -8.21 -0.50 -7.97
C ASN A 43 -7.82 -1.94 -7.59
N LEU A 44 -7.11 -2.13 -6.48
CA LEU A 44 -6.65 -3.43 -5.96
C LEU A 44 -7.68 -4.04 -5.01
N THR A 45 -8.82 -4.47 -5.55
CA THR A 45 -9.97 -4.93 -4.76
C THR A 45 -9.72 -6.21 -3.95
N ASN A 46 -8.65 -6.96 -4.23
CA ASN A 46 -8.27 -8.16 -3.49
C ASN A 46 -7.16 -7.90 -2.46
N LEU A 47 -6.64 -6.67 -2.38
CA LEU A 47 -5.55 -6.32 -1.48
C LEU A 47 -6.07 -6.29 -0.05
N TYR A 48 -5.58 -7.21 0.76
CA TYR A 48 -5.87 -7.24 2.19
C TYR A 48 -4.66 -6.88 3.03
N PHE A 49 -3.45 -6.76 2.46
CA PHE A 49 -2.26 -6.36 3.21
C PHE A 49 -1.41 -5.38 2.40
N LEU A 50 -1.04 -4.26 3.03
CA LEU A 50 -0.19 -3.22 2.44
C LEU A 50 0.85 -2.75 3.46
N ASP A 51 2.11 -3.11 3.26
CA ASP A 51 3.22 -2.56 4.03
C ASP A 51 4.11 -1.70 3.15
N ILE A 52 4.15 -0.40 3.46
CA ILE A 52 4.97 0.61 2.79
C ILE A 52 5.82 1.39 3.80
N THR A 53 5.96 0.87 5.02
CA THR A 53 6.72 1.51 6.11
C THR A 53 8.19 1.68 5.74
N ASP A 54 8.90 2.55 6.44
CA ASP A 54 10.32 2.84 6.16
C ASP A 54 10.60 3.18 4.69
N ASN A 55 9.84 4.12 4.15
CA ASN A 55 10.02 4.74 2.84
C ASN A 55 9.88 6.28 2.95
N GLN A 56 10.07 7.00 1.84
CA GLN A 56 9.91 8.45 1.73
C GLN A 56 8.55 8.84 1.10
N ILE A 57 7.52 8.02 1.33
CA ILE A 57 6.18 8.23 0.78
C ILE A 57 5.47 9.33 1.58
N SER A 58 4.80 10.25 0.88
CA SER A 58 4.11 11.40 1.45
C SER A 58 2.80 11.70 0.70
N GLY A 59 1.92 12.48 1.32
CA GLY A 59 0.60 12.78 0.77
C GLY A 59 -0.49 11.80 1.23
N PRO A 60 -1.74 11.99 0.78
CA PRO A 60 -2.88 11.26 1.28
C PRO A 60 -2.82 9.79 0.84
N VAL A 61 -3.21 8.89 1.74
CA VAL A 61 -3.54 7.52 1.36
C VAL A 61 -4.84 7.58 0.55
N PRO A 62 -4.90 7.08 -0.69
CA PRO A 62 -6.12 7.11 -1.47
C PRO A 62 -7.17 6.27 -0.77
N VAL A 63 -8.16 6.97 -0.21
CA VAL A 63 -9.25 6.40 0.57
C VAL A 63 -10.27 5.79 -0.39
N GLN A 64 -10.46 4.48 -0.33
CA GLN A 64 -11.69 3.85 -0.82
C GLN A 64 -12.80 4.13 0.20
N PRO A 65 -14.08 4.29 -0.19
CA PRO A 65 -15.16 3.95 0.72
C PRO A 65 -14.96 2.49 1.20
N GLY A 66 -14.65 2.30 2.49
CA GLY A 66 -14.25 1.02 3.10
C GLY A 66 -12.77 0.89 3.49
N PHE A 67 -11.93 1.90 3.23
CA PHE A 67 -10.59 2.03 3.80
C PHE A 67 -10.65 3.17 4.83
N ASP A 68 -10.98 2.87 6.09
CA ASP A 68 -10.97 3.91 7.11
C ASP A 68 -9.55 4.40 7.37
N THR A 69 -9.27 5.63 6.96
CA THR A 69 -8.01 6.34 7.17
C THR A 69 -7.80 6.63 8.64
N CYS A 70 -7.19 5.69 9.36
CA CYS A 70 -6.50 6.02 10.60
C CYS A 70 -5.16 6.69 10.24
N THR A 71 -5.18 8.02 10.33
CA THR A 71 -4.02 8.91 10.29
C THR A 71 -3.04 8.58 11.41
N ASN A 72 -2.09 7.69 11.11
CA ASN A 72 -0.69 7.72 11.53
C ASN A 72 0.00 6.53 10.87
N ILE A 73 0.82 6.81 9.86
CA ILE A 73 1.38 5.80 8.94
C ILE A 73 2.52 5.05 9.65
N ALA A 74 2.15 4.05 10.44
CA ALA A 74 2.99 2.91 10.80
C ALA A 74 2.04 1.78 11.21
N HIS A 75 2.02 0.68 10.44
CA HIS A 75 1.15 -0.49 10.55
C HIS A 75 -0.24 -0.40 9.87
N LEU A 76 -0.28 -0.59 8.55
CA LEU A 76 -1.48 -1.13 7.89
C LEU A 76 -1.44 -2.67 8.02
N CYS A 77 -1.67 -3.17 9.23
CA CYS A 77 -1.89 -4.59 9.46
C CYS A 77 -3.36 -4.88 9.13
N VAL A 78 -3.63 -5.48 7.99
CA VAL A 78 -4.91 -6.12 7.72
C VAL A 78 -4.63 -7.59 7.42
N PRO A 79 -5.08 -8.49 8.31
CA PRO A 79 -5.87 -9.60 7.81
C PRO A 79 -7.02 -9.99 8.76
N LEU A 80 -8.19 -10.15 8.15
CA LEU A 80 -9.32 -11.04 8.52
C LEU A 80 -10.00 -10.86 9.88
N LEU A 81 -11.32 -10.61 9.76
CA LEU A 81 -12.42 -10.89 10.71
C LEU A 81 -12.86 -9.79 11.70
N VAL A 82 -14.10 -9.32 11.43
CA VAL A 82 -15.14 -8.75 12.33
C VAL A 82 -14.83 -7.32 12.83
N VAL A 83 -15.74 -6.34 12.88
CA VAL A 83 -17.16 -6.39 13.26
C VAL A 83 -17.86 -5.12 12.74
N ARG A 84 -19.06 -5.31 12.16
CA ARG A 84 -20.22 -4.38 12.07
C ARG A 84 -19.99 -2.90 11.79
#